data_AF-A0A1Q7JRB9-F1
#
_entry.id   AF-A0A1Q7JRB9-F1
#
_cell.length_a   1.000
_cell.length_b   1.000
_cell.length_c   1.000
_cell.angle_alpha   90.00
_cell.angle_beta   90.00
_cell.angle_gamma   90.00
#
_symmetry.space_group_name_H-M   'P 1'
#
loop_
_entity.id
_entity.type
_entity.pdbx_description
1 polymer ?
#
loop_
_entity_poly.entity_id
_entity_poly.type
_entity_poly.pdbx_seq_one_letter_code
_entity_poly.pdbx_strand_id
1 'polypeptide(L)'
;MLKGTRDGILKKVQPVSIHGQVTWDVFFTDVDDPDGQVTVARIGPEAVMGTNLEPGDRIQVEYLVGVAIKVTRVVPTSSQS
;
A
#
# COMPACT_ATOMS: atom_id res chain seq x y z
N MET A 1 -2.88 -10.70 15.66
CA MET A 1 -2.32 -9.33 15.81
C MET A 1 -3.40 -8.33 15.49
N LEU A 2 -3.69 -7.41 16.40
CA LEU A 2 -4.77 -6.42 16.23
C LEU A 2 -4.37 -5.31 15.24
N LYS A 3 -3.10 -4.92 15.23
CA LYS A 3 -2.49 -3.93 14.32
C LYS A 3 -1.18 -4.48 13.77
N GLY A 4 -0.85 -4.18 12.51
CA GLY A 4 0.42 -4.55 11.88
C GLY A 4 0.74 -3.67 10.68
N THR A 5 2.00 -3.69 10.24
CA THR A 5 2.46 -2.99 9.04
C THR A 5 3.17 -3.97 8.12
N ARG A 6 3.11 -3.71 6.81
CA ARG A 6 3.92 -4.39 5.79
C ARG A 6 4.57 -3.37 4.89
N ASP A 7 5.87 -3.48 4.72
CA ASP A 7 6.61 -2.71 3.74
C ASP A 7 6.61 -3.45 2.40
N GLY A 8 6.62 -2.71 1.30
CA GLY A 8 6.64 -3.33 -0.01
C GLY A 8 6.99 -2.40 -1.15
N ILE A 9 7.20 -2.99 -2.32
CA ILE A 9 7.39 -2.26 -3.57
C ILE A 9 6.08 -2.24 -4.34
N LEU A 10 5.54 -1.04 -4.56
CA LEU A 10 4.30 -0.85 -5.29
C LEU A 10 4.46 -1.31 -6.75
N LYS A 11 3.53 -2.13 -7.23
CA LYS A 11 3.48 -2.60 -8.62
C LYS A 11 2.37 -1.94 -9.40
N LYS A 12 1.22 -1.72 -8.77
CA LYS A 12 0.03 -1.15 -9.41
C LYS A 12 -0.95 -0.64 -8.35
N VAL A 13 -1.66 0.43 -8.68
CA VAL A 13 -2.91 0.81 -7.99
C VAL A 13 -4.03 0.74 -9.02
N GLN A 14 -5.14 0.09 -8.67
CA GLN A 14 -6.30 -0.05 -9.56
C GLN A 14 -7.58 0.36 -8.83
N PRO A 15 -8.39 1.27 -9.38
CA PRO A 15 -9.70 1.56 -8.83
C PRO A 15 -10.63 0.36 -9.04
N VAL A 16 -11.41 0.04 -8.03
CA VAL A 16 -12.45 -1.00 -8.06
C VAL A 16 -13.75 -0.38 -7.56
N SER A 17 -14.76 -0.36 -8.43
CA SER A 17 -16.09 0.10 -8.05
C SER A 17 -16.93 -1.08 -7.58
N ILE A 18 -17.38 -1.05 -6.33
CA ILE A 18 -18.24 -2.07 -5.73
C ILE A 18 -19.50 -1.36 -5.27
N HIS A 19 -20.64 -1.67 -5.89
CA HIS A 19 -21.94 -1.04 -5.60
C HIS A 19 -21.93 0.50 -5.61
N GLY A 20 -21.11 1.11 -6.48
CA GLY A 20 -20.99 2.57 -6.62
C GLY A 20 -19.99 3.21 -5.65
N GLN A 21 -19.39 2.43 -4.74
CA GLN A 21 -18.29 2.88 -3.89
C GLN A 21 -16.95 2.52 -4.54
N VAL A 22 -16.12 3.53 -4.79
CA VAL A 22 -14.75 3.32 -5.29
C VAL A 22 -13.86 2.91 -4.13
N THR A 23 -13.27 1.74 -4.26
CA THR A 23 -12.15 1.24 -3.46
C THR A 23 -10.92 1.14 -4.35
N TRP A 24 -9.77 0.88 -3.76
CA TRP A 24 -8.53 0.75 -4.51
C TRP A 24 -7.83 -0.55 -4.15
N ASP A 25 -7.49 -1.33 -5.17
CA ASP A 25 -6.59 -2.47 -5.02
C ASP A 25 -5.15 -1.99 -5.19
N VAL A 26 -4.33 -2.23 -4.16
CA VAL A 26 -2.91 -1.92 -4.11
C VAL A 26 -2.13 -3.22 -4.24
N PHE A 27 -1.40 -3.35 -5.34
CA PHE A 27 -0.58 -4.51 -5.67
C PHE A 27 0.86 -4.21 -5.30
N PHE A 28 1.48 -5.02 -4.45
CA PHE A 28 2.87 -4.82 -4.02
C PHE A 28 3.57 -6.14 -3.76
N THR A 29 4.88 -6.15 -3.90
CA THR A 29 5.75 -7.26 -3.45
C THR A 29 6.43 -6.91 -2.14
N ASP A 30 7.01 -7.90 -1.47
CA ASP A 30 7.83 -7.66 -0.28
C ASP A 30 9.02 -6.75 -0.65
N VAL A 31 9.44 -5.88 0.28
CA VAL A 31 10.57 -4.98 0.04
C VAL A 31 11.90 -5.74 -0.05
N ASP A 32 12.01 -6.86 0.66
CA ASP A 32 13.20 -7.72 0.66
C ASP A 32 13.18 -8.76 -0.48
N ASP A 33 12.03 -8.94 -1.13
CA ASP A 33 11.86 -9.79 -2.34
C ASP A 33 11.01 -9.07 -3.42
N PRO A 34 11.59 -8.08 -4.13
CA PRO A 34 10.85 -7.25 -5.09
C PRO A 34 10.27 -8.01 -6.28
N ASP A 35 10.83 -9.16 -6.63
CA ASP A 35 10.38 -10.04 -7.73
C ASP A 35 9.56 -11.24 -7.24
N GLY A 36 9.27 -11.27 -5.94
CA GLY A 36 8.50 -12.31 -5.29
C GLY A 36 7.00 -12.26 -5.56
N GLN A 37 6.24 -12.89 -4.66
CA GLN A 37 4.79 -12.98 -4.78
C GLN A 37 4.12 -11.61 -4.63
N VAL A 38 3.27 -11.28 -5.61
CA VAL A 38 2.42 -10.08 -5.52
C VAL A 38 1.32 -10.29 -4.48
N THR A 39 1.30 -9.40 -3.50
CA THR A 39 0.22 -9.25 -2.52
C THR A 39 -0.76 -8.20 -3.00
N VAL A 40 -2.06 -8.40 -2.73
CA VAL A 40 -3.11 -7.43 -3.00
C VAL A 40 -3.76 -6.99 -1.70
N ALA A 41 -3.76 -5.69 -1.43
CA ALA A 41 -4.52 -5.08 -0.35
C ALA A 41 -5.61 -4.17 -0.94
N ARG A 42 -6.85 -4.34 -0.48
CA ARG A 42 -7.95 -3.44 -0.84
C ARG A 42 -8.13 -2.39 0.23
N ILE A 43 -8.29 -1.14 -0.19
CA ILE A 43 -8.44 -0.01 0.72
C ILE A 43 -9.68 0.80 0.37
N GLY A 44 -10.46 1.13 1.40
CA GLY A 44 -11.68 1.90 1.28
C GLY A 44 -11.45 3.37 0.93
N PRO A 45 -12.48 4.09 0.46
CA PRO A 45 -12.40 5.52 0.16
C PRO A 45 -12.08 6.38 1.39
N GLU A 46 -12.40 5.91 2.59
CA GLU A 46 -12.08 6.57 3.87
C GLU A 46 -10.61 6.42 4.27
N ALA A 47 -9.90 5.48 3.66
CA ALA A 47 -8.51 5.23 3.96
C ALA A 47 -7.59 6.21 3.25
N VAL A 48 -6.59 6.67 3.98
CA VAL A 48 -5.64 7.65 3.45
C VAL A 48 -4.66 6.95 2.52
N MET A 49 -4.73 7.26 1.24
CA MET A 49 -3.63 7.06 0.30
C MET A 49 -2.78 8.33 0.31
N GLY A 50 -1.63 8.27 0.97
CA GLY A 50 -0.72 9.41 1.06
C GLY A 50 0.04 9.62 -0.24
N THR A 51 -0.12 10.80 -0.85
CA THR A 51 0.64 11.31 -2.02
C THR A 51 0.53 10.46 -3.29
N ASN A 52 0.92 11.01 -4.43
CA ASN A 52 0.85 10.40 -5.76
C ASN A 52 1.68 9.10 -5.82
N LEU A 53 1.03 7.96 -5.56
CA LEU A 53 1.65 6.63 -5.53
C LEU A 53 1.94 6.14 -6.95
N GLU A 54 3.20 5.80 -7.23
CA GLU A 54 3.65 5.34 -8.54
C GLU A 54 4.29 3.95 -8.46
N PRO A 55 4.11 3.07 -9.46
CA PRO A 55 4.83 1.81 -9.52
C PRO A 55 6.34 2.00 -9.32
N GLY A 56 6.94 1.18 -8.45
CA GLY A 56 8.33 1.29 -8.01
C GLY A 56 8.50 2.00 -6.67
N ASP A 57 7.50 2.75 -6.19
CA ASP A 57 7.56 3.36 -4.87
C ASP A 57 7.69 2.31 -3.76
N ARG A 58 8.57 2.56 -2.80
CA ARG A 58 8.50 1.88 -1.51
C ARG A 58 7.30 2.41 -0.74
N ILE A 59 6.45 1.50 -0.28
CA ILE A 59 5.24 1.82 0.46
C ILE A 59 5.22 1.08 1.79
N GLN A 60 4.43 1.59 2.72
CA GLN A 60 4.02 0.90 3.94
C GLN A 60 2.50 0.80 3.96
N VAL A 61 2.01 -0.42 4.17
CA VAL A 61 0.59 -0.75 4.31
C VAL A 61 0.28 -1.00 5.78
N GLU A 62 -0.61 -0.20 6.36
CA GLU A 62 -1.08 -0.38 7.73
C GLU A 62 -2.35 -1.24 7.76
N TYR A 63 -2.38 -2.21 8.67
CA TYR A 63 -3.50 -3.12 8.87
C TYR A 63 -4.08 -2.98 10.27
N LEU A 64 -5.41 -3.02 10.36
CA LEU A 64 -6.17 -3.15 11.60
C LEU A 64 -7.13 -4.34 11.45
N VAL A 65 -7.05 -5.30 12.37
CA VAL A 65 -7.83 -6.55 12.35
C VAL A 65 -7.74 -7.31 11.00
N GLY A 66 -6.58 -7.26 10.34
CA GLY A 66 -6.34 -7.89 9.05
C GLY A 66 -6.85 -7.11 7.83
N VAL A 67 -7.49 -5.96 8.02
CA VAL A 67 -7.95 -5.06 6.96
C VAL A 67 -6.95 -3.94 6.75
N ALA A 68 -6.60 -3.64 5.49
CA ALA A 68 -5.73 -2.51 5.17
C ALA A 68 -6.50 -1.20 5.35
N ILE A 69 -5.93 -0.28 6.13
CA ILE A 69 -6.59 0.99 6.51
C ILE A 69 -5.84 2.24 6.04
N LYS A 70 -4.59 2.10 5.58
CA LYS A 70 -3.75 3.21 5.11
C LYS A 70 -2.58 2.69 4.29
N VAL A 71 -2.23 3.43 3.23
CA VAL A 71 -0.99 3.22 2.48
C VAL A 71 -0.26 4.54 2.34
N THR A 72 1.02 4.52 2.69
CA THR A 72 1.90 5.68 2.58
C THR A 72 3.16 5.33 1.81
N ARG A 73 3.56 6.22 0.91
CA ARG A 73 4.90 6.20 0.33
C ARG A 73 5.95 6.43 1.42
N VAL A 74 6.96 5.58 1.45
CA VAL A 74 8.13 5.71 2.31
C VAL A 74 9.16 6.53 1.54
N VAL A 75 9.29 7.81 1.88
CA VAL A 75 10.36 8.65 1.35
C VAL A 75 11.61 8.39 2.18
N PRO A 76 12.74 7.94 1.61
CA PRO A 76 13.98 7.84 2.36
C PRO A 76 14.27 9.22 2.93
N THR A 77 14.39 9.34 4.24
CA THR A 77 14.90 10.56 4.84
C THR A 77 16.36 10.63 4.39
N SER A 78 16.65 11.46 3.40
CA SER A 78 18.02 11.78 3.03
C SER A 78 18.70 12.25 4.31
N SER A 79 19.56 11.41 4.89
CA SER A 79 20.46 11.85 5.94
C SER A 79 21.35 12.89 5.26
N GLN A 80 21.05 14.17 5.49
CA GLN A 80 21.92 15.25 5.08
C GLN A 80 23.23 15.07 5.87
N SER A 81 24.28 14.71 5.14
CA SER A 81 25.66 14.85 5.58
C SER A 81 26.08 16.32 5.50
#